data_AF-A0ABC8AHH0-F1
#
_entry.id   AF-A0ABC8AHH0-F1
#
_cell.length_a   1.000
_cell.length_b   1.000
_cell.length_c   1.000
_cell.angle_alpha   90.00
_cell.angle_beta   90.00
_cell.angle_gamma   90.00
#
_symmetry.space_group_name_H-M   'P 1'
#
loop_
_entity.id
_entity.type
_entity.pdbx_description
1 polymer ?
#
loop_
_entity_poly.entity_id
_entity_poly.type
_entity_poly.pdbx_seq_one_letter_code
_entity_poly.pdbx_strand_id
1 'polypeptide(L)'
;MICDEGVLRQVDTTTAVIVFDGVCVLCSGWVRFLLRRDRKKRYRFAAMQGEHGGALLRAYGLDPEDPLSFLLVEDGKGWSDSDAVLRVLVGLGGFWRVAACLYVLPRRWRDAGYRWLAGNRYRWFGRHEQCLLPEPEERERFFD
;
A
#
# COMPACT_ATOMS: atom_id res chain seq x y z
N MET A 1 -18.61 -20.92 1.70
CA MET A 1 -17.45 -20.07 1.36
C MET A 1 -17.97 -18.64 1.34
N ILE A 2 -18.13 -18.08 2.54
CA ILE A 2 -18.72 -16.75 2.77
C ILE A 2 -17.52 -15.81 2.83
N CYS A 3 -17.10 -15.27 1.69
CA CYS A 3 -16.13 -14.18 1.66
C CYS A 3 -16.89 -12.91 2.03
N ASP A 4 -16.83 -12.57 3.31
CA ASP A 4 -16.96 -11.25 3.92
C ASP A 4 -17.42 -10.09 3.00
N GLU A 5 -18.74 -9.98 2.76
CA GLU A 5 -19.36 -8.84 2.08
C GLU A 5 -19.22 -7.52 2.87
N GLY A 6 -18.80 -7.57 4.14
CA GLY A 6 -18.66 -6.42 5.03
C GLY A 6 -17.41 -5.60 4.78
N VAL A 7 -16.25 -6.26 4.69
CA VAL A 7 -14.95 -5.60 4.42
C VAL A 7 -14.90 -4.98 3.02
N LEU A 8 -15.47 -5.65 2.01
CA LEU A 8 -15.52 -5.12 0.64
C LEU A 8 -16.52 -3.97 0.47
N ARG A 9 -17.58 -3.91 1.30
CA ARG A 9 -18.51 -2.77 1.31
C ARG A 9 -17.89 -1.49 1.88
N GLN A 10 -16.89 -1.61 2.76
CA GLN A 10 -16.26 -0.44 3.40
C GLN A 10 -15.21 0.23 2.52
N VAL A 11 -14.64 -0.51 1.57
CA VAL A 11 -13.86 0.05 0.45
C VAL A 11 -14.83 0.47 -0.64
N ASP A 12 -15.70 1.44 -0.31
CA ASP A 12 -16.59 2.07 -1.27
C ASP A 12 -15.79 2.49 -2.51
N THR A 13 -16.39 2.31 -3.68
CA THR A 13 -15.86 2.52 -5.04
C THR A 13 -15.24 3.89 -5.34
N THR A 14 -15.20 4.78 -4.36
CA THR A 14 -14.75 6.17 -4.49
C THR A 14 -13.37 6.39 -3.86
N THR A 15 -12.88 5.50 -2.98
CA THR A 15 -11.64 5.76 -2.23
C THR A 15 -10.63 4.62 -2.37
N ALA A 16 -9.41 4.96 -2.79
CA ALA A 16 -8.32 4.01 -2.95
C ALA A 16 -7.66 3.72 -1.59
N VAL A 17 -7.51 2.44 -1.24
CA VAL A 17 -6.93 2.01 0.04
C VAL A 17 -5.58 1.35 -0.19
N ILE A 18 -4.55 1.82 0.51
CA ILE A 18 -3.21 1.26 0.50
C ILE A 18 -2.99 0.49 1.79
N VAL A 19 -2.81 -0.82 1.67
CA VAL A 19 -2.38 -1.67 2.77
C VAL A 19 -0.86 -1.78 2.76
N PHE A 20 -0.23 -1.51 3.92
CA PHE A 20 1.22 -1.47 4.05
C PHE A 20 1.70 -2.10 5.36
N ASP A 21 2.99 -2.43 5.42
CA ASP A 21 3.64 -2.90 6.62
C ASP A 21 3.96 -1.74 7.58
N GLY A 22 3.20 -1.65 8.68
CA GLY A 22 3.31 -0.58 9.68
C GLY A 22 4.61 -0.61 10.49
N VAL A 23 5.31 -1.75 10.57
CA VAL A 23 6.57 -1.89 11.31
C VAL A 23 7.80 -1.77 10.43
N CYS A 24 7.65 -1.73 9.10
CA CYS A 24 8.77 -1.53 8.20
C CYS A 24 9.08 -0.04 8.02
N VAL A 25 10.34 0.36 8.28
CA VAL A 25 10.84 1.74 8.10
C VAL A 25 10.69 2.22 6.66
N LEU A 26 10.94 1.36 5.68
CA LEU A 26 10.78 1.68 4.26
C LEU A 26 9.31 1.94 3.92
N CYS A 27 8.41 1.07 4.36
CA CYS A 27 6.98 1.16 4.08
C CYS A 27 6.35 2.37 4.80
N SER A 28 6.70 2.61 6.07
CA SER A 28 6.24 3.77 6.81
C SER A 28 6.77 5.08 6.21
N GLY A 29 8.03 5.10 5.76
CA GLY A 29 8.62 6.22 5.03
C GLY A 29 7.89 6.52 3.71
N TRP A 30 7.49 5.47 2.99
CA TRP A 30 6.69 5.59 1.78
C TRP A 30 5.31 6.19 2.06
N VAL A 31 4.60 5.71 3.09
CA VAL A 31 3.29 6.27 3.49
C VAL A 31 3.41 7.75 3.88
N ARG A 32 4.42 8.12 4.67
CA ARG A 32 4.70 9.53 5.02
C ARG A 32 5.01 10.40 3.80
N PHE A 33 5.66 9.84 2.79
CA PHE A 33 5.87 10.53 1.53
C PHE A 33 4.54 10.76 0.80
N LEU A 34 3.67 9.74 0.73
CA LEU A 34 2.36 9.83 0.11
C LEU A 34 1.44 10.82 0.83
N LEU A 35 1.41 10.82 2.16
CA LEU A 35 0.61 11.75 2.97
C LEU A 35 0.96 13.22 2.64
N ARG A 36 2.25 13.53 2.50
CA ARG A 36 2.73 14.88 2.15
C ARG A 36 2.41 15.26 0.71
N ARG A 37 2.46 14.31 -0.22
CA ARG A 37 2.38 14.58 -1.66
C ARG A 37 0.98 14.46 -2.25
N ASP A 38 0.13 13.62 -1.65
CA ASP A 38 -1.26 13.44 -2.03
C ASP A 38 -2.13 14.58 -1.48
N ARG A 39 -2.02 15.75 -2.13
CA ARG A 39 -2.80 16.94 -1.81
C ARG A 39 -4.30 16.78 -2.09
N LYS A 40 -4.68 15.78 -2.90
CA LYS A 40 -6.08 15.50 -3.26
C LYS A 40 -6.75 14.53 -2.30
N LYS A 41 -6.02 14.01 -1.30
CA LYS A 41 -6.51 13.02 -0.33
C LYS A 41 -7.17 11.81 -1.03
N ARG A 42 -6.60 11.37 -2.16
CA ARG A 42 -7.10 10.22 -2.95
C ARG A 42 -6.94 8.90 -2.19
N TYR A 43 -5.85 8.78 -1.43
CA TYR A 43 -5.47 7.52 -0.78
C TYR A 43 -5.82 7.51 0.71
N ARG A 44 -6.37 6.40 1.17
CA ARG A 44 -6.45 6.03 2.57
C ARG A 44 -5.50 4.88 2.85
N PHE A 45 -5.11 4.69 4.10
CA PHE A 45 -4.05 3.78 4.50
C PHE A 45 -4.55 2.81 5.57
N ALA A 46 -4.14 1.55 5.48
CA ALA A 46 -4.40 0.54 6.48
C ALA A 46 -3.09 -0.20 6.78
N ALA A 47 -2.75 -0.35 8.06
CA ALA A 47 -1.61 -1.17 8.44
C ALA A 47 -2.00 -2.65 8.35
N MET A 48 -1.16 -3.50 7.77
CA MET A 48 -1.41 -4.95 7.68
C MET A 48 -1.55 -5.63 9.05
N GLN A 49 -0.95 -5.04 10.08
CA GLN A 49 -1.05 -5.46 11.49
C GLN A 49 -2.38 -5.07 12.14
N GLY A 50 -3.14 -4.16 11.52
CA GLY A 50 -4.47 -3.75 11.96
C GLY A 50 -5.55 -4.72 11.49
N GLU A 51 -6.75 -4.61 12.07
CA GLU A 51 -7.88 -5.47 11.74
C GLU A 51 -8.30 -5.30 10.28
N HIS A 52 -8.42 -4.06 9.81
CA HIS A 52 -8.88 -3.77 8.44
C HIS A 52 -7.82 -4.15 7.40
N GLY A 53 -6.55 -3.82 7.65
CA GLY A 53 -5.47 -4.14 6.72
C GLY A 53 -5.27 -5.65 6.54
N GLY A 54 -5.27 -6.40 7.64
CA GLY A 54 -5.18 -7.86 7.58
C GLY A 54 -6.39 -8.51 6.91
N ALA A 55 -7.59 -7.98 7.13
CA ALA A 55 -8.80 -8.47 6.47
C ALA A 55 -8.77 -8.20 4.95
N LEU A 56 -8.31 -7.02 4.52
CA LEU A 56 -8.16 -6.70 3.10
C LEU A 56 -7.15 -7.61 2.41
N LEU A 57 -5.98 -7.86 3.02
CA LEU A 57 -5.00 -8.77 2.43
C LEU A 57 -5.59 -10.16 2.21
N ARG A 58 -6.26 -10.73 3.23
CA ARG A 58 -6.94 -12.03 3.11
C ARG A 58 -8.02 -12.05 2.03
N ALA A 59 -8.81 -10.98 1.93
CA ALA A 59 -9.87 -10.88 0.92
C ALA A 59 -9.32 -10.89 -0.52
N TYR A 60 -8.11 -10.37 -0.74
CA TYR A 60 -7.41 -10.36 -2.03
C TYR A 60 -6.41 -11.51 -2.20
N GLY A 61 -6.43 -12.51 -1.30
CA GLY A 61 -5.58 -13.71 -1.39
C GLY A 61 -4.10 -13.46 -1.08
N LEU A 62 -3.77 -12.36 -0.39
CA LEU A 62 -2.43 -12.06 0.09
C LEU A 62 -2.28 -12.47 1.55
N ASP A 63 -1.08 -12.91 1.89
CA ASP A 63 -0.75 -13.31 3.26
C ASP A 63 -0.37 -12.06 4.08
N PRO A 64 -1.12 -11.72 5.15
CA PRO A 64 -0.78 -10.60 6.02
C PRO A 64 0.55 -10.78 6.77
N GLU A 65 1.10 -11.99 6.83
CA GLU A 65 2.43 -12.27 7.39
C GLU A 65 3.54 -12.20 6.34
N ASP A 66 3.20 -12.24 5.04
CA ASP A 66 4.20 -12.10 3.98
C ASP A 66 4.69 -10.65 3.95
N PRO A 67 5.99 -10.42 4.18
CA PRO A 67 6.53 -9.10 4.06
C PRO A 67 6.19 -8.46 2.70
N LEU A 68 6.22 -9.20 1.58
CA LEU A 68 5.97 -8.69 0.24
C LEU A 68 4.53 -8.16 0.02
N SER A 69 3.63 -8.35 0.98
CA SER A 69 2.22 -7.93 0.93
C SER A 69 2.03 -6.42 1.00
N PHE A 70 2.27 -5.76 -0.13
CA PHE A 70 1.81 -4.40 -0.41
C PHE A 70 0.60 -4.47 -1.34
N LEU A 71 -0.53 -3.91 -0.92
CA LEU A 71 -1.80 -3.97 -1.64
C LEU A 71 -2.38 -2.58 -1.86
N LEU A 72 -2.74 -2.27 -3.09
CA LEU A 72 -3.60 -1.15 -3.44
C LEU A 72 -4.97 -1.71 -3.83
N VAL A 73 -6.02 -1.33 -3.11
CA VAL A 73 -7.40 -1.59 -3.49
C VAL A 73 -7.99 -0.33 -4.10
N GLU A 74 -8.41 -0.41 -5.35
CA GLU A 74 -9.02 0.70 -6.09
C GLU A 74 -10.06 0.16 -7.07
N ASP A 75 -11.26 0.74 -7.08
CA ASP A 75 -12.41 0.30 -7.90
C ASP A 75 -12.75 -1.20 -7.72
N GLY A 76 -12.64 -1.71 -6.48
CA GLY A 76 -12.85 -3.13 -6.15
C GLY A 76 -11.79 -4.08 -6.72
N LYS A 77 -10.67 -3.55 -7.23
CA LYS A 77 -9.53 -4.35 -7.73
C LYS A 77 -8.33 -4.20 -6.82
N GLY A 78 -7.73 -5.34 -6.48
CA GLY A 78 -6.48 -5.42 -5.75
C GLY A 78 -5.28 -5.43 -6.70
N TRP A 79 -4.31 -4.57 -6.45
CA TRP A 79 -3.03 -4.50 -7.14
C TRP A 79 -1.91 -4.73 -6.13
N SER A 80 -0.91 -5.53 -6.48
CA SER A 80 0.25 -5.81 -5.64
C SER A 80 1.56 -5.41 -6.31
N ASP A 81 2.67 -5.58 -5.59
CA ASP A 81 4.05 -5.47 -6.10
C ASP A 81 4.34 -4.12 -6.79
N SER A 82 5.13 -4.17 -7.86
CA SER A 82 5.54 -2.99 -8.63
C SER A 82 4.37 -2.31 -9.33
N ASP A 83 3.31 -3.06 -9.67
CA ASP A 83 2.12 -2.52 -10.33
C ASP A 83 1.35 -1.62 -9.35
N ALA A 84 1.18 -2.02 -8.09
CA ALA A 84 0.55 -1.18 -7.06
C ALA A 84 1.30 0.15 -6.86
N VAL A 85 2.63 0.09 -6.70
CA VAL A 85 3.47 1.28 -6.49
C VAL A 85 3.37 2.25 -7.66
N LEU A 86 3.41 1.75 -8.89
CA LEU A 86 3.33 2.60 -10.07
C LEU A 86 1.94 3.19 -10.27
N ARG A 87 0.88 2.45 -9.94
CA ARG A 87 -0.50 2.95 -9.98
C ARG A 87 -0.71 4.09 -8.97
N VAL A 88 -0.17 3.95 -7.76
CA VAL A 88 -0.16 5.03 -6.76
C VAL A 88 0.59 6.27 -7.27
N LEU A 89 1.79 6.08 -7.82
CA LEU A 89 2.60 7.18 -8.36
C LEU A 89 1.90 7.90 -9.52
N VAL A 90 1.32 7.16 -10.47
CA VAL A 90 0.58 7.75 -11.59
C VAL A 90 -0.66 8.49 -11.09
N GLY A 91 -1.36 7.94 -10.09
CA GLY A 91 -2.56 8.54 -9.51
C GLY A 91 -2.30 9.82 -8.70
N LEU A 92 -1.09 10.01 -8.14
CA LEU A 92 -0.66 11.30 -7.57
C LEU A 92 -0.66 12.44 -8.61
N GLY A 93 -0.50 12.12 -9.89
CA GLY A 93 -0.52 13.07 -10.98
C GLY A 93 0.69 14.02 -11.03
N GLY A 94 0.61 15.03 -11.90
CA GLY A 94 1.69 16.01 -12.10
C GLY A 94 3.01 15.35 -12.55
N PHE A 95 4.11 15.72 -11.89
CA PHE A 95 5.44 15.17 -12.15
C PHE A 95 5.52 13.64 -11.97
N TRP A 96 4.69 13.06 -11.10
CA TRP A 96 4.71 11.63 -10.82
C TRP A 96 4.11 10.79 -11.95
N ARG A 97 3.42 11.41 -12.92
CA ARG A 97 3.01 10.72 -14.15
C ARG A 97 4.20 10.21 -14.96
N VAL A 98 5.40 10.75 -14.76
CA VAL A 98 6.65 10.23 -15.35
C VAL A 98 6.93 8.80 -14.88
N ALA A 99 6.46 8.39 -13.69
CA ALA A 99 6.55 7.00 -13.25
C ALA A 99 5.82 6.04 -14.22
N ALA A 100 4.87 6.52 -15.04
CA ALA A 100 4.27 5.71 -16.09
C ALA A 100 5.30 5.21 -17.12
N CYS A 101 6.41 5.92 -17.32
CA CYS A 101 7.51 5.45 -18.18
C CYS A 101 8.11 4.14 -17.67
N LEU A 102 8.05 3.86 -16.37
CA LEU A 102 8.51 2.58 -15.82
C LEU A 102 7.61 1.42 -16.29
N TYR A 103 6.37 1.63 -16.73
CA TYR A 103 5.59 0.57 -17.38
C TYR A 103 6.23 0.03 -18.67
N VAL A 104 7.12 0.81 -19.31
CA VAL A 104 7.88 0.34 -20.48
C VAL A 104 8.90 -0.73 -20.09
N LEU A 105 9.36 -0.74 -18.83
CA LEU A 105 10.27 -1.77 -18.35
C LEU A 105 9.50 -3.10 -18.17
N PRO A 106 10.00 -4.24 -18.69
CA PRO A 106 9.25 -5.48 -18.63
C PRO A 106 8.97 -5.85 -17.18
N ARG A 107 7.73 -6.25 -16.89
CA ARG A 107 7.25 -6.55 -15.53
C ARG A 107 8.18 -7.47 -14.75
N ARG A 108 8.83 -8.45 -15.41
CA ARG A 108 9.80 -9.35 -14.77
C ARG A 108 10.96 -8.62 -14.10
N TRP A 109 11.49 -7.55 -14.70
CA TRP A 109 12.58 -6.77 -14.14
C TRP A 109 12.11 -5.88 -12.98
N ARG A 110 10.94 -5.25 -13.13
CA ARG A 110 10.35 -4.42 -12.08
C ARG A 110 9.99 -5.25 -10.85
N ASP A 111 9.34 -6.39 -11.04
CA ASP A 111 8.95 -7.30 -9.97
C ASP A 111 10.18 -7.94 -9.33
N ALA A 112 11.24 -8.26 -10.09
CA ALA A 112 12.49 -8.74 -9.52
C ALA A 112 13.15 -7.69 -8.62
N GLY A 113 13.24 -6.43 -9.08
CA GLY A 113 13.75 -5.32 -8.28
C GLY A 113 12.91 -5.08 -7.02
N TYR A 114 11.58 -5.12 -7.15
CA TYR A 114 10.65 -4.99 -6.03
C TYR A 114 10.85 -6.11 -5.00
N ARG A 115 10.85 -7.37 -5.43
CA ARG A 115 11.02 -8.53 -4.54
C ARG A 115 12.37 -8.51 -3.84
N TRP A 116 13.43 -8.10 -4.55
CA TRP A 116 14.74 -7.96 -3.94
C TRP A 116 14.77 -6.85 -2.87
N LEU A 117 14.19 -5.69 -3.16
CA LEU A 117 14.07 -4.60 -2.20
C LEU A 117 13.24 -5.02 -0.98
N ALA A 118 12.08 -5.62 -1.23
CA ALA A 118 11.13 -6.00 -0.19
C ALA A 118 11.65 -7.16 0.67
N GLY A 119 12.45 -8.08 0.12
CA GLY A 119 13.17 -9.12 0.87
C GLY A 119 14.37 -8.60 1.66
N ASN A 120 15.02 -7.51 1.21
CA ASN A 120 16.14 -6.89 1.93
C ASN A 120 15.72 -5.75 2.88
N ARG A 121 14.44 -5.35 2.88
CA ARG A 121 13.99 -4.11 3.53
C ARG A 121 14.35 -4.01 5.02
N TYR A 122 14.26 -5.11 5.76
CA TYR A 122 14.57 -5.09 7.19
C TYR A 122 16.07 -5.09 7.43
N ARG A 123 16.84 -5.71 6.52
CA ARG A 123 18.30 -5.72 6.61
C ARG A 123 18.90 -4.35 6.27
N TRP A 124 18.22 -3.58 5.42
CA TRP A 124 18.72 -2.30 4.92
C TRP A 124 18.13 -1.08 5.64
N PHE A 125 16.84 -1.13 5.96
CA PHE A 125 16.12 0.00 6.56
C PHE A 125 15.69 -0.28 8.00
N GLY A 126 15.73 -1.54 8.45
CA GLY A 126 15.31 -1.93 9.79
C GLY A 126 13.81 -2.08 9.96
N ARG A 127 13.42 -2.29 11.22
CA ARG A 127 12.03 -2.35 11.70
C ARG A 127 11.84 -1.30 12.78
N HIS A 128 10.66 -0.69 12.83
CA HIS A 128 10.22 0.03 14.01
C HIS A 128 9.74 -0.96 15.06
N GLU A 129 9.97 -0.65 16.33
CA GLU A 129 9.43 -1.43 17.46
C GLU A 129 7.91 -1.26 17.61
N GLN A 130 7.35 -0.21 17.02
CA GLN A 130 5.94 0.13 17.07
C GLN A 130 5.43 0.49 15.67
N CYS A 131 4.15 0.27 15.41
CA CYS A 131 3.52 0.63 14.15
C CYS A 131 3.54 2.15 13.92
N LEU A 132 3.51 2.56 12.65
CA LEU A 132 3.31 3.96 12.27
C LEU A 132 2.01 4.50 12.88
N LEU A 133 2.15 5.37 13.88
CA LEU A 133 1.04 6.13 14.46
C LEU A 133 0.82 7.41 13.63
N PRO A 134 -0.39 7.64 13.09
CA PRO A 134 -0.71 8.86 12.36
C PRO A 134 -0.85 10.06 13.29
N GLU A 135 -0.46 11.23 12.79
CA GLU A 135 -0.74 12.52 13.44
C GLU A 135 -2.26 12.77 13.52
N PRO A 136 -2.77 13.58 14.47
CA PRO A 136 -4.21 13.80 14.66
C PRO A 136 -4.95 14.23 13.39
N GLU A 137 -4.31 15.05 12.57
CA GLU A 137 -4.84 15.56 11.30
C GLU A 137 -4.90 14.50 10.19
N GLU A 138 -4.12 13.42 10.34
CA GLU A 138 -3.98 12.35 9.36
C GLU A 138 -4.87 11.14 9.68
N ARG A 139 -5.38 11.03 10.93
CA ARG A 139 -6.22 9.92 11.40
C ARG A 139 -7.41 9.62 10.50
N GLU A 140 -8.02 10.64 9.91
CA GLU A 140 -9.14 10.49 8.97
C GLU A 140 -8.79 9.64 7.74
N ARG A 141 -7.50 9.63 7.37
CA ARG A 141 -6.96 8.87 6.25
C ARG A 141 -6.58 7.45 6.60
N PHE A 142 -6.59 7.06 7.87
CA PHE A 142 -6.29 5.72 8.33
C PHE A 142 -7.58 4.98 8.70
N PHE A 143 -7.60 3.67 8.50
CA PHE A 143 -8.72 2.81 8.93
C PHE A 143 -8.58 2.31 10.38
N ASP A 144 -7.36 2.35 10.93
CA ASP A 144 -6.98 1.91 12.28
C ASP A 144 -5.93 2.85 12.89
#